data_AF-A0A1X0NFP1-F1
#
_entry.id   AF-A0A1X0NFP1-F1
#
_cell.length_a   1.000
_cell.length_b   1.000
_cell.length_c   1.000
_cell.angle_alpha   90.00
_cell.angle_beta   90.00
_cell.angle_gamma   90.00
#
_symmetry.space_group_name_H-M   'P 1'
#
loop_
_entity.id
_entity.type
_entity.pdbx_description
1 polymer ?
#
loop_
_entity_poly.entity_id
_entity_poly.type
_entity_poly.pdbx_seq_one_letter_code
_entity_poly.pdbx_strand_id
1 'polypeptide(L)'
;VTKGYDYYGSTSNTAARTESVANGGQVLLTREAYMALSAAERDQLDVTALGAVALRGVPKPVEMYQLDAVPGHTFAALRLDREENIAEDNMNDDDSSSEHVSGCSTWSGTALFTLFVLRMVYGAFPPAQRIKVLLPLFQRWCVCVPPRSDPVSEDTYSNDLIHVLSLRVGRVMERKLIVGGLGLFSPVSTDISFGFSGSMFCEDQSGFDGYGFRNRSFATQTFSVDISTPL
;
A
#
# COMPACT_ATOMS: atom_id res chain seq x y z
N VAL A 1 1.97 -7.72 38.78
CA VAL A 1 1.23 -6.52 38.32
C VAL A 1 2.25 -5.47 37.96
N THR A 2 2.41 -5.18 36.67
CA THR A 2 3.29 -4.09 36.18
C THR A 2 2.72 -2.76 36.68
N LYS A 3 3.51 -1.98 37.41
CA LYS A 3 3.11 -0.72 38.02
C LYS A 3 3.16 0.43 36.99
N GLY A 4 2.38 0.31 35.92
CA GLY A 4 2.24 1.35 34.90
C GLY A 4 1.25 2.44 35.33
N TYR A 5 1.51 3.69 34.94
CA TYR A 5 0.54 4.78 35.04
C TYR A 5 -0.22 4.91 33.72
N ASP A 6 -1.51 5.22 33.81
CA ASP A 6 -2.37 5.46 32.66
C ASP A 6 -3.12 6.79 32.82
N TYR A 7 -3.48 7.41 31.70
CA TYR A 7 -4.08 8.74 31.63
C TYR A 7 -5.43 8.69 30.91
N TYR A 8 -6.49 9.05 31.63
CA TYR A 8 -7.86 9.03 31.14
C TYR A 8 -8.47 10.45 31.09
N GLY A 9 -9.57 10.58 30.36
CA GLY A 9 -10.39 11.79 30.32
C GLY A 9 -10.20 12.64 29.06
N SER A 10 -10.71 13.87 29.12
CA SER A 10 -10.79 14.76 27.96
C SER A 10 -9.43 15.12 27.40
N THR A 11 -8.40 15.34 28.23
CA THR A 11 -7.04 15.67 27.77
C THR A 11 -6.45 14.54 26.93
N SER A 12 -6.56 13.30 27.40
CA SER A 12 -6.08 12.11 26.68
C SER A 12 -6.84 11.92 25.36
N ASN A 13 -8.17 12.06 25.38
CA ASN A 13 -8.99 12.00 24.17
C ASN A 13 -8.64 13.12 23.18
N THR A 14 -8.49 14.37 23.62
CA THR A 14 -8.12 15.50 22.74
C THR A 14 -6.73 15.29 22.12
N ALA A 15 -5.77 14.77 22.88
CA ALA A 15 -4.45 14.42 22.35
C ALA A 15 -4.55 13.33 21.27
N ALA A 16 -5.30 12.26 21.53
CA ALA A 16 -5.53 11.19 20.55
C ALA A 16 -6.23 11.71 19.28
N ARG A 17 -7.24 12.59 19.42
CA ARG A 17 -7.94 13.20 18.27
C ARG A 17 -7.08 14.21 17.51
N THR A 18 -6.09 14.82 18.18
CA THR A 18 -5.13 15.71 17.52
C THR A 18 -4.15 14.90 16.68
N GLU A 19 -3.69 13.76 17.19
CA GLU A 19 -2.81 12.84 16.45
C GLU A 19 -3.53 12.22 15.25
N SER A 20 -4.79 11.81 15.40
CA SER A 20 -5.52 11.10 14.33
C SER A 20 -5.69 11.92 13.04
N VAL A 21 -5.72 13.26 13.15
CA VAL A 21 -5.85 14.17 12.01
C VAL A 21 -4.51 14.56 11.37
N ALA A 22 -3.39 14.21 12.00
CA ALA A 22 -2.05 14.52 11.50
C ALA A 22 -1.65 13.64 10.31
N ASN A 23 -0.80 14.19 9.45
CA ASN A 23 -0.14 13.43 8.39
C ASN A 23 1.10 12.71 8.91
N GLY A 24 1.58 11.70 8.17
CA GLY A 24 2.81 10.99 8.52
C GLY A 24 4.01 11.94 8.58
N GLY A 25 4.70 11.98 9.72
CA GLY A 25 5.83 12.88 9.98
C GLY A 25 5.44 14.29 10.40
N GLN A 26 4.15 14.61 10.46
CA GLN A 26 3.64 15.90 10.94
C GLN A 26 3.53 15.88 12.46
N VAL A 27 3.99 16.95 13.12
CA VAL A 27 3.84 17.13 14.57
C VAL A 27 2.87 18.27 14.82
N LEU A 28 1.79 17.97 15.53
CA LEU A 28 0.74 18.94 15.87
C LEU A 28 0.73 19.22 17.38
N LEU A 29 0.55 20.49 17.72
CA LEU A 29 0.41 21.00 19.08
C LEU A 29 -0.94 21.69 19.20
N THR A 30 -1.69 21.38 20.26
CA THR A 30 -2.86 22.19 20.63
C THR A 30 -2.39 23.52 21.21
N ARG A 31 -3.24 24.54 21.19
CA ARG A 31 -2.95 25.82 21.87
C ARG A 31 -2.56 25.62 23.33
N GLU A 32 -3.22 24.71 24.03
CA GLU A 32 -2.94 24.41 25.44
C GLU A 32 -1.51 23.87 25.61
N ALA A 33 -1.11 22.91 24.77
CA ALA A 33 0.24 22.36 24.78
C ALA A 33 1.30 23.41 24.38
N TYR A 34 1.01 24.21 23.35
CA TYR A 34 1.90 25.27 22.91
C TYR A 34 2.08 26.37 23.97
N MET A 35 1.01 26.79 24.63
CA MET A 35 1.06 27.83 25.67
C MET A 35 1.54 27.32 27.03
N ALA A 36 1.60 26.00 27.23
CA ALA A 36 2.24 25.41 28.40
C ALA A 36 3.78 25.56 28.35
N LEU A 37 4.35 25.78 27.15
CA LEU A 37 5.75 26.11 26.97
C LEU A 37 6.04 27.55 27.41
N SER A 38 7.20 27.74 28.03
CA SER A 38 7.70 29.07 28.37
C SER A 38 7.93 29.92 27.12
N ALA A 39 8.00 31.24 27.29
CA ALA A 39 8.31 32.14 26.17
C ALA A 39 9.68 31.80 25.53
N ALA A 40 10.68 31.48 26.35
CA ALA A 40 12.01 31.13 25.86
C ALA A 40 12.06 29.82 25.07
N GLU A 41 11.21 28.84 25.40
CA GLU A 41 11.09 27.60 24.62
C GLU A 41 10.36 27.86 23.30
N ARG A 42 9.31 28.67 23.31
CA ARG A 42 8.57 29.02 22.08
C ARG A 42 9.43 29.80 21.09
N ASP A 43 10.33 30.67 21.56
CA ASP A 43 11.26 31.40 20.69
C ASP A 43 12.27 30.47 19.97
N GLN A 44 12.47 29.24 20.46
CA GLN A 44 13.37 28.25 19.87
C GLN A 44 12.67 27.29 18.90
N LEU A 45 11.33 27.31 18.83
CA LEU A 45 10.55 26.40 18.02
C LEU A 45 10.01 27.14 16.80
N ASP A 46 10.21 26.54 15.61
CA ASP A 46 9.55 27.01 14.39
C ASP A 46 8.15 26.40 14.33
N VAL A 47 7.13 27.26 14.35
CA VAL A 47 5.75 26.84 14.52
C VAL A 47 4.83 27.61 13.58
N THR A 48 4.07 26.87 12.78
CA THR A 48 3.04 27.41 11.89
C THR A 48 1.65 27.28 12.51
N ALA A 49 0.92 28.39 12.64
CA ALA A 49 -0.46 28.36 13.13
C ALA A 49 -1.42 27.82 12.06
N LEU A 50 -2.15 26.75 12.38
CA LEU A 50 -3.13 26.13 11.48
C LEU A 50 -4.58 26.61 11.74
N GLY A 51 -4.80 27.32 12.86
CA GLY A 51 -6.11 27.85 13.23
C GLY A 51 -6.99 26.85 13.97
N ALA A 52 -8.29 27.16 14.09
CA ALA A 52 -9.24 26.35 14.83
C ALA A 52 -9.74 25.16 14.00
N VAL A 53 -9.53 23.95 14.51
CA VAL A 53 -9.89 22.68 13.87
C VAL A 53 -10.97 21.97 14.69
N ALA A 54 -12.09 21.63 14.05
CA ALA A 54 -13.13 20.86 14.70
C ALA A 54 -12.74 19.38 14.75
N LEU A 55 -12.49 18.86 15.95
CA LEU A 55 -12.17 17.45 16.18
C LEU A 55 -13.42 16.67 16.56
N ARG A 56 -13.56 15.45 16.04
CA ARG A 56 -14.68 14.57 16.39
C ARG A 56 -14.66 14.24 17.89
N GLY A 57 -15.81 14.33 18.54
CA GLY A 57 -15.96 14.03 19.97
C GLY A 57 -15.35 15.07 20.92
N VAL A 58 -14.81 16.17 20.37
CA VAL A 58 -14.39 17.34 21.15
C VAL A 58 -15.44 18.44 20.93
N PRO A 59 -16.07 18.98 21.99
CA PRO A 59 -17.23 19.86 21.84
C PRO A 59 -16.91 21.24 21.25
N LYS A 60 -15.64 21.67 21.33
CA LYS A 60 -15.18 22.97 20.84
C LYS A 60 -14.06 22.76 19.83
N PRO A 61 -14.01 23.56 18.75
CA PRO A 61 -12.85 23.59 17.88
C PRO A 61 -11.58 23.88 18.67
N VAL A 62 -10.51 23.15 18.35
CA VAL A 62 -9.22 23.24 19.02
C VAL A 62 -8.28 24.02 18.12
N GLU A 63 -7.68 25.08 18.64
CA GLU A 63 -6.63 25.82 17.93
C GLU A 63 -5.36 24.96 17.83
N MET A 64 -4.86 24.82 16.60
CA MET A 64 -3.74 23.96 16.24
C MET A 64 -2.53 24.73 15.75
N TYR A 65 -1.37 24.18 16.07
CA TYR A 65 -0.05 24.65 15.70
C TYR A 65 0.73 23.47 15.14
N GLN A 66 1.39 23.65 14.00
CA GLN A 66 2.32 22.66 13.44
C GLN A 66 3.73 23.00 13.90
N LEU A 67 4.45 22.02 14.44
CA LEU A 67 5.87 22.15 14.73
C LEU A 67 6.68 21.77 13.48
N ASP A 68 7.42 22.72 12.94
CA ASP A 68 8.23 22.57 11.73
C ASP A 68 9.60 21.96 12.08
N ALA A 69 9.58 20.70 12.50
CA ALA A 69 10.76 19.98 12.98
C ALA A 69 11.82 19.75 11.89
N VAL A 70 11.42 19.72 10.61
CA VAL A 70 12.32 19.59 9.47
C VAL A 70 12.11 20.76 8.51
N PRO A 71 13.11 21.64 8.32
CA PRO A 71 12.99 22.78 7.43
C PRO A 71 12.63 22.37 6.00
N GLY A 72 11.64 23.05 5.41
CA GLY A 72 11.21 22.83 4.02
C GLY A 72 10.25 21.66 3.81
N HIS A 73 9.87 20.93 4.86
CA HIS A 73 8.80 19.93 4.76
C HIS A 73 7.42 20.58 4.78
N THR A 74 6.58 20.20 3.82
CA THR A 74 5.17 20.62 3.74
C THR A 74 4.26 19.41 3.83
N PHE A 75 3.11 19.57 4.49
CA PHE A 75 2.11 18.51 4.64
C PHE A 75 0.84 18.81 3.85
N ALA A 76 0.09 17.76 3.54
CA ALA A 76 -1.26 17.90 2.98
C ALA A 76 -2.23 18.49 4.02
N ALA A 77 -3.47 18.75 3.60
CA ALA A 77 -4.54 19.13 4.52
C ALA A 77 -4.70 18.09 5.65
N LEU A 78 -5.22 18.54 6.80
CA LEU A 78 -5.51 17.67 7.94
C LEU A 78 -6.57 16.64 7.57
N ARG A 79 -6.45 15.44 8.16
CA ARG A 79 -7.25 14.26 7.82
C ARG A 79 -8.55 14.24 8.61
N LEU A 80 -9.48 15.14 8.28
CA LEU A 80 -10.75 15.29 9.00
C LEU A 80 -11.77 14.17 8.67
N ASP A 81 -11.67 13.55 7.50
CA ASP A 81 -12.71 12.65 6.95
C ASP A 81 -12.52 11.15 7.27
N ARG A 82 -11.56 10.78 8.14
CA ARG A 82 -11.09 9.39 8.25
C ARG A 82 -12.09 8.40 8.88
N GLU A 83 -13.16 8.83 9.57
CA GLU A 83 -14.06 7.91 10.29
C GLU A 83 -15.55 7.91 9.89
N GLU A 84 -15.91 8.11 8.61
CA GLU A 84 -17.28 7.77 8.12
C GLU A 84 -17.53 6.26 7.97
N ASN A 85 -16.51 5.40 8.13
CA ASN A 85 -16.63 3.93 8.04
C ASN A 85 -16.44 3.22 9.40
N ILE A 86 -17.15 3.67 10.44
CA ILE A 86 -17.39 2.80 11.61
C ILE A 86 -18.84 2.35 11.54
N ALA A 87 -19.10 1.42 10.63
CA ALA A 87 -20.21 0.50 10.84
C ALA A 87 -19.87 -0.34 12.08
N GLU A 88 -20.87 -0.47 12.94
CA GLU A 88 -20.83 -1.16 14.22
C GLU A 88 -20.25 -2.56 14.06
N ASP A 89 -19.07 -2.83 14.63
CA ASP A 89 -18.70 -4.18 15.04
C ASP A 89 -17.78 -4.13 16.27
N ASN A 90 -18.25 -4.82 17.31
CA ASN A 90 -17.58 -5.01 18.59
C ASN A 90 -16.32 -5.88 18.44
N MET A 91 -15.38 -5.66 19.37
CA MET A 91 -14.32 -6.58 19.80
C MET A 91 -13.22 -6.89 18.76
N ASN A 92 -12.08 -6.19 18.84
CA ASN A 92 -10.85 -6.71 19.46
C ASN A 92 -9.73 -5.66 19.33
N ASP A 93 -8.96 -5.48 20.40
CA ASP A 93 -7.67 -4.79 20.35
C ASP A 93 -6.69 -5.62 19.50
N ASP A 94 -6.32 -5.12 18.32
CA ASP A 94 -5.09 -5.50 17.64
C ASP A 94 -4.57 -4.30 16.83
N ASP A 95 -3.39 -3.83 17.23
CA ASP A 95 -2.59 -2.83 16.53
C ASP A 95 -2.07 -3.44 15.23
N SER A 96 -2.94 -3.44 14.21
CA SER A 96 -2.55 -3.70 12.83
C SER A 96 -2.87 -2.44 12.03
N SER A 97 -1.81 -1.74 11.62
CA SER A 97 -1.86 -0.66 10.63
C SER A 97 -2.45 -1.20 9.32
N SER A 98 -3.78 -1.18 9.21
CA SER A 98 -4.48 -1.54 7.99
C SER A 98 -4.28 -0.42 6.98
N GLU A 99 -3.38 -0.68 6.04
CA GLU A 99 -3.29 0.09 4.81
C GLU A 99 -4.60 -0.14 4.05
N HIS A 100 -5.55 0.80 4.19
CA HIS A 100 -6.72 0.86 3.33
C HIS A 100 -6.22 0.87 1.87
N VAL A 101 -6.39 -0.25 1.18
CA VAL A 101 -6.38 -0.28 -0.28
C VAL A 101 -7.68 0.37 -0.71
N SER A 102 -7.69 1.69 -0.80
CA SER A 102 -8.73 2.40 -1.51
C SER A 102 -8.12 3.59 -2.24
N GLY A 103 -8.37 3.61 -3.54
CA GLY A 103 -7.65 4.38 -4.52
C GLY A 103 -7.19 3.43 -5.61
N CYS A 104 -8.03 3.27 -6.63
CA CYS A 104 -7.71 2.65 -7.90
C CYS A 104 -6.51 3.38 -8.52
N SER A 105 -5.30 3.07 -8.07
CA SER A 105 -4.09 3.43 -8.81
C SER A 105 -3.99 2.40 -9.91
N THR A 106 -4.08 2.86 -11.16
CA THR A 106 -3.56 2.15 -12.32
C THR A 106 -2.37 1.31 -11.89
N TRP A 107 -2.52 -0.01 -12.00
CA TRP A 107 -1.55 -0.96 -11.48
C TRP A 107 -0.18 -0.56 -11.98
N SER A 108 0.73 -0.17 -11.09
CA SER A 108 2.05 0.24 -11.52
C SER A 108 2.73 -0.94 -12.21
N GLY A 109 3.37 -0.70 -13.37
CA GLY A 109 4.02 -1.75 -14.15
C GLY A 109 5.05 -2.55 -13.34
N THR A 110 5.63 -1.93 -12.32
CA THR A 110 6.53 -2.54 -11.33
C THR A 110 5.84 -3.63 -10.50
N ALA A 111 4.59 -3.40 -10.06
CA ALA A 111 3.83 -4.33 -9.24
C ALA A 111 3.27 -5.51 -10.06
N LEU A 112 2.95 -5.28 -11.34
CA LEU A 112 2.60 -6.36 -12.28
C LEU A 112 3.82 -7.25 -12.58
N PHE A 113 4.98 -6.62 -12.80
CA PHE A 113 6.23 -7.34 -13.01
C PHE A 113 6.62 -8.18 -11.80
N THR A 114 6.56 -7.62 -10.59
CA THR A 114 6.86 -8.37 -9.36
C THR A 114 5.85 -9.49 -9.13
N LEU A 115 4.56 -9.26 -9.40
CA LEU A 115 3.54 -10.30 -9.32
C LEU A 115 3.86 -11.48 -10.25
N PHE A 116 4.22 -11.21 -11.50
CA PHE A 116 4.56 -12.24 -12.48
C PHE A 116 5.78 -13.06 -12.03
N VAL A 117 6.85 -12.40 -11.60
CA VAL A 117 8.06 -13.07 -11.11
C VAL A 117 7.75 -13.92 -9.87
N LEU A 118 7.00 -13.39 -8.90
CA LEU A 118 6.64 -14.13 -7.70
C LEU A 118 5.75 -15.35 -8.04
N ARG A 119 4.79 -15.21 -8.97
CA ARG A 119 3.99 -16.35 -9.44
C ARG A 119 4.84 -17.42 -10.11
N MET A 120 5.82 -17.04 -10.92
CA MET A 120 6.74 -17.99 -11.56
C MET A 120 7.63 -18.72 -10.54
N VAL A 121 8.20 -17.98 -9.57
CA VAL A 121 9.09 -18.54 -8.55
C VAL A 121 8.34 -19.45 -7.58
N TYR A 122 7.18 -19.01 -7.08
CA TYR A 122 6.39 -19.79 -6.12
C TYR A 122 5.50 -20.84 -6.79
N GLY A 123 5.21 -20.70 -8.09
CA GLY A 123 4.44 -21.66 -8.89
C GLY A 123 5.05 -23.06 -8.91
N ALA A 124 6.38 -23.17 -8.76
CA ALA A 124 7.09 -24.44 -8.69
C ALA A 124 6.77 -25.28 -7.44
N PHE A 125 6.23 -24.67 -6.39
CA PHE A 125 5.86 -25.37 -5.15
C PHE A 125 4.38 -25.80 -5.18
N PRO A 126 4.01 -26.91 -4.53
CA PRO A 126 2.61 -27.23 -4.24
C PRO A 126 1.95 -26.15 -3.34
N PRO A 127 0.63 -25.88 -3.45
CA PRO A 127 -0.06 -24.80 -2.72
C PRO A 127 0.20 -24.80 -1.21
N ALA A 128 0.12 -25.96 -0.55
CA ALA A 128 0.40 -26.10 0.88
C ALA A 128 1.84 -25.73 1.27
N GLN A 129 2.81 -25.95 0.37
CA GLN A 129 4.21 -25.58 0.59
C GLN A 129 4.46 -24.10 0.27
N ARG A 130 3.77 -23.52 -0.72
CA ARG A 130 3.84 -22.09 -1.04
C ARG A 130 3.54 -21.23 0.18
N ILE A 131 2.46 -21.54 0.88
CA ILE A 131 2.03 -20.80 2.09
C ILE A 131 3.12 -20.85 3.17
N LYS A 132 3.73 -22.02 3.40
CA LYS A 132 4.80 -22.20 4.40
C LYS A 132 6.05 -21.38 4.10
N VAL A 133 6.39 -21.20 2.83
CA VAL A 133 7.57 -20.41 2.41
C VAL A 133 7.25 -18.91 2.35
N LEU A 134 6.01 -18.54 2.05
CA LEU A 134 5.58 -17.14 2.00
C LEU A 134 5.45 -16.52 3.40
N LEU A 135 4.96 -17.25 4.39
CA LEU A 135 4.66 -16.70 5.71
C LEU A 135 5.88 -16.05 6.42
N PRO A 136 7.09 -16.64 6.41
CA PRO A 136 8.28 -15.99 6.95
C PRO A 136 8.67 -14.69 6.23
N LEU A 137 8.31 -14.55 4.94
CA LEU A 137 8.57 -13.33 4.18
C LEU A 137 7.63 -12.21 4.60
N PHE A 138 6.36 -12.50 4.88
CA PHE A 138 5.42 -11.52 5.40
C PHE A 138 5.89 -10.90 6.72
N GLN A 139 6.44 -11.73 7.61
CA GLN A 139 7.04 -11.27 8.87
C GLN A 139 8.24 -10.35 8.63
N ARG A 140 9.13 -10.71 7.70
CA ARG A 140 10.34 -9.92 7.39
C ARG A 140 10.04 -8.61 6.66
N TRP A 141 8.98 -8.57 5.87
CA TRP A 141 8.56 -7.40 5.10
C TRP A 141 7.51 -6.53 5.83
N CYS A 142 7.16 -6.91 7.07
CA CYS A 142 6.15 -6.26 7.90
C CYS A 142 4.82 -6.04 7.14
N VAL A 143 4.34 -7.10 6.49
CA VAL A 143 3.08 -7.09 5.74
C VAL A 143 2.03 -7.85 6.54
N CYS A 144 0.86 -7.26 6.72
CA CYS A 144 -0.28 -7.94 7.35
C CYS A 144 -0.65 -9.17 6.53
N VAL A 145 -0.76 -10.32 7.21
CA VAL A 145 -1.19 -11.56 6.56
C VAL A 145 -2.72 -11.50 6.42
N PRO A 146 -3.27 -11.64 5.20
CA PRO A 146 -4.72 -11.71 5.00
C PRO A 146 -5.34 -12.83 5.84
N PRO A 147 -6.50 -12.59 6.49
CA PRO A 147 -7.18 -13.63 7.24
C PRO A 147 -7.59 -14.78 6.32
N ARG A 148 -7.33 -16.01 6.76
CA ARG A 148 -7.75 -17.21 6.04
C ARG A 148 -9.23 -17.45 6.32
N SER A 149 -10.10 -17.15 5.36
CA SER A 149 -11.51 -17.56 5.45
C SER A 149 -11.61 -19.07 5.20
N ASP A 150 -12.31 -19.80 6.08
CA ASP A 150 -12.34 -21.26 6.09
C ASP A 150 -12.90 -21.99 4.83
N PRO A 151 -13.57 -21.36 3.84
CA PRO A 151 -13.87 -22.06 2.58
C PRO A 151 -12.87 -21.83 1.44
N VAL A 152 -11.78 -21.05 1.62
CA VAL A 152 -10.89 -20.68 0.50
C VAL A 152 -9.89 -21.79 0.17
N SER A 153 -9.84 -22.19 -1.09
CA SER A 153 -8.85 -23.13 -1.64
C SER A 153 -7.42 -22.64 -1.36
N GLU A 154 -6.53 -23.55 -0.95
CA GLU A 154 -5.14 -23.21 -0.62
C GLU A 154 -4.39 -22.56 -1.79
N ASP A 155 -4.76 -22.89 -3.03
CA ASP A 155 -4.18 -22.30 -4.23
C ASP A 155 -4.60 -20.83 -4.37
N THR A 156 -5.89 -20.53 -4.17
CA THR A 156 -6.43 -19.17 -4.18
C THR A 156 -5.77 -18.34 -3.08
N TYR A 157 -5.72 -18.86 -1.85
CA TYR A 157 -5.09 -18.17 -0.73
C TYR A 157 -3.58 -17.92 -0.96
N SER A 158 -2.86 -18.89 -1.55
CA SER A 158 -1.45 -18.69 -1.89
C SER A 158 -1.24 -17.62 -2.96
N ASN A 159 -2.16 -17.50 -3.92
CA ASN A 159 -2.15 -16.44 -4.93
C ASN A 159 -2.43 -15.07 -4.31
N ASP A 160 -3.34 -14.99 -3.35
CA ASP A 160 -3.66 -13.74 -2.65
C ASP A 160 -2.46 -13.26 -1.82
N LEU A 161 -1.74 -14.18 -1.16
CA LEU A 161 -0.49 -13.86 -0.48
C LEU A 161 0.57 -13.30 -1.46
N ILE A 162 0.74 -13.94 -2.61
CA ILE A 162 1.67 -13.47 -3.63
C ILE A 162 1.27 -12.07 -4.14
N HIS A 163 -0.03 -11.84 -4.32
CA HIS A 163 -0.56 -10.55 -4.74
C HIS A 163 -0.25 -9.44 -3.73
N VAL A 164 -0.57 -9.65 -2.45
CA VAL A 164 -0.29 -8.67 -1.39
C VAL A 164 1.20 -8.37 -1.27
N LEU A 165 2.05 -9.40 -1.36
CA LEU A 165 3.50 -9.22 -1.34
C LEU A 165 4.00 -8.42 -2.54
N SER A 166 3.45 -8.66 -3.75
CA SER A 166 3.84 -7.95 -4.97
C SER A 166 3.58 -6.45 -4.89
N LEU A 167 2.47 -6.05 -4.27
CA LEU A 167 2.13 -4.64 -4.05
C LEU A 167 3.11 -3.97 -3.10
N ARG A 168 3.49 -4.66 -2.01
CA ARG A 168 4.50 -4.13 -1.07
C ARG A 168 5.86 -3.95 -1.74
N VAL A 169 6.31 -4.96 -2.47
CA VAL A 169 7.61 -4.92 -3.17
C VAL A 169 7.62 -3.86 -4.26
N GLY A 170 6.54 -3.74 -5.04
CA GLY A 170 6.40 -2.71 -6.08
C GLY A 170 6.50 -1.28 -5.51
N ARG A 171 5.81 -1.01 -4.40
CA ARG A 171 5.90 0.29 -3.71
C ARG A 171 7.30 0.60 -3.19
N VAL A 172 8.01 -0.39 -2.63
CA VAL A 172 9.40 -0.19 -2.18
C VAL A 172 10.31 0.11 -3.36
N MET A 173 10.11 -0.57 -4.49
CA MET A 173 10.88 -0.38 -5.71
C MET A 173 10.69 1.03 -6.28
N GLU A 174 9.45 1.53 -6.34
CA GLU A 174 9.14 2.89 -6.76
C GLU A 174 9.74 3.95 -5.84
N ARG A 175 9.63 3.78 -4.51
CA ARG A 175 10.25 4.72 -3.56
C ARG A 175 11.76 4.77 -3.73
N LYS A 176 12.41 3.63 -3.97
CA LYS A 176 13.87 3.58 -4.23
C LYS A 176 14.25 4.21 -5.56
N LEU A 177 13.40 4.12 -6.58
CA LEU A 177 13.58 4.80 -7.86
C LEU A 177 13.44 6.33 -7.74
N ILE A 178 12.61 6.81 -6.81
CA ILE A 178 12.43 8.25 -6.54
C ILE A 178 13.56 8.81 -5.66
N VAL A 179 14.04 8.05 -4.67
CA VAL A 179 15.04 8.50 -3.68
C VAL A 179 16.48 8.30 -4.18
N GLY A 180 16.75 7.28 -4.98
CA GLY A 180 18.05 7.04 -5.57
C GLY A 180 18.11 7.65 -6.96
N GLY A 181 18.60 8.90 -7.08
CA GLY A 181 18.95 9.55 -8.36
C GLY A 181 20.03 8.83 -9.20
N LEU A 182 20.16 7.52 -9.07
CA LEU A 182 20.87 6.60 -9.92
C LEU A 182 19.82 5.84 -10.74
N GLY A 183 19.59 6.30 -11.97
CA GLY A 183 18.71 5.69 -12.96
C GLY A 183 19.19 4.33 -13.44
N LEU A 184 19.17 3.32 -12.58
CA LEU A 184 19.43 1.93 -12.97
C LEU A 184 18.18 1.17 -13.42
N PHE A 185 17.00 1.75 -13.30
CA PHE A 185 15.84 1.34 -14.10
C PHE A 185 15.07 2.61 -14.49
N SER A 186 15.54 3.27 -15.56
CA SER A 186 14.65 4.18 -16.28
C SER A 186 13.40 3.38 -16.65
N PRO A 187 12.17 3.87 -16.44
CA PRO A 187 11.03 3.35 -17.16
C PRO A 187 11.30 3.74 -18.60
N VAL A 188 12.04 2.89 -19.33
CA VAL A 188 12.06 2.96 -20.77
C VAL A 188 10.60 2.98 -21.14
N SER A 189 10.19 4.09 -21.76
CA SER A 189 8.94 4.19 -22.49
C SER A 189 8.94 2.97 -23.40
N THR A 190 8.27 1.94 -22.93
CA THR A 190 8.05 0.73 -23.67
C THR A 190 6.56 0.67 -23.78
N ASP A 191 6.09 1.15 -24.93
CA ASP A 191 5.20 0.37 -25.76
C ASP A 191 5.72 -1.09 -25.85
N ILE A 192 5.69 -1.85 -24.76
CA ILE A 192 5.53 -3.29 -24.85
C ILE A 192 4.02 -3.46 -24.92
N SER A 193 3.53 -3.32 -26.15
CA SER A 193 2.29 -3.94 -26.56
C SER A 193 2.43 -5.45 -26.33
N PHE A 194 2.15 -5.92 -25.12
CA PHE A 194 1.68 -7.29 -24.96
C PHE A 194 0.30 -7.31 -25.59
N GLY A 195 0.24 -7.83 -26.82
CA GLY A 195 -1.00 -8.07 -27.54
C GLY A 195 -1.89 -9.00 -26.72
N PHE A 196 -2.69 -8.43 -25.82
CA PHE A 196 -3.87 -9.06 -25.27
C PHE A 196 -4.93 -9.00 -26.36
N SER A 197 -4.92 -9.97 -27.26
CA SER A 197 -6.09 -10.24 -28.08
C SER A 197 -7.15 -10.83 -27.16
N GLY A 198 -7.94 -9.93 -26.55
CA GLY A 198 -9.14 -10.29 -25.85
C GLY A 198 -10.18 -10.84 -26.82
N SER A 199 -10.76 -11.99 -26.48
CA SER A 199 -12.19 -12.17 -26.70
C SER A 199 -12.77 -12.87 -25.48
N MET A 200 -13.33 -12.07 -24.57
CA MET A 200 -14.48 -12.53 -23.78
C MET A 200 -15.67 -12.62 -24.73
N PHE A 201 -16.40 -13.73 -24.70
CA PHE A 201 -17.86 -13.69 -24.47
C PHE A 201 -18.34 -15.04 -23.92
N CYS A 202 -19.20 -14.93 -22.91
CA CYS A 202 -20.00 -15.98 -22.29
C CYS A 202 -20.99 -16.59 -23.29
N GLU A 203 -21.34 -17.88 -23.18
CA GLU A 203 -22.60 -18.36 -22.57
C GLU A 203 -22.79 -19.87 -22.80
N ASP A 204 -23.11 -20.52 -21.68
CA ASP A 204 -23.97 -21.68 -21.40
C ASP A 204 -24.19 -22.91 -22.33
N GLN A 205 -24.35 -24.04 -21.62
CA GLN A 205 -25.11 -25.26 -21.89
C GLN A 205 -24.58 -26.42 -22.77
N SER A 206 -24.29 -27.50 -22.04
CA SER A 206 -24.71 -28.90 -22.28
C SER A 206 -24.02 -29.76 -23.36
N GLY A 207 -23.50 -30.91 -22.91
CA GLY A 207 -23.79 -32.21 -23.51
C GLY A 207 -22.87 -32.76 -24.61
N PHE A 208 -22.24 -33.90 -24.30
CA PHE A 208 -21.99 -35.06 -25.17
C PHE A 208 -20.83 -35.07 -26.20
N ASP A 209 -19.95 -36.07 -26.00
CA ASP A 209 -19.19 -36.94 -26.91
C ASP A 209 -18.40 -36.44 -28.15
N GLY A 210 -17.15 -36.91 -28.22
CA GLY A 210 -16.71 -37.77 -29.33
C GLY A 210 -15.80 -37.18 -30.43
N TYR A 211 -14.60 -37.77 -30.53
CA TYR A 211 -13.76 -37.98 -31.73
C TYR A 211 -13.13 -36.78 -32.51
N GLY A 212 -11.79 -36.82 -32.60
CA GLY A 212 -11.11 -36.98 -33.90
C GLY A 212 -10.48 -35.78 -34.62
N PHE A 213 -9.15 -35.88 -34.81
CA PHE A 213 -8.36 -35.50 -36.01
C PHE A 213 -8.01 -34.03 -36.33
N ARG A 214 -6.69 -33.75 -36.28
CA ARG A 214 -5.77 -33.48 -37.45
C ARG A 214 -5.02 -32.13 -37.47
N ASN A 215 -3.70 -32.28 -37.64
CA ASN A 215 -2.64 -31.30 -37.91
C ASN A 215 -2.96 -30.16 -38.91
N ARG A 216 -2.37 -28.98 -38.66
CA ARG A 216 -1.73 -28.16 -39.71
C ARG A 216 -0.59 -27.29 -39.14
N SER A 217 0.56 -27.42 -39.78
CA SER A 217 1.79 -26.62 -39.60
C SER A 217 1.79 -25.40 -40.52
N PHE A 218 2.37 -24.27 -40.09
CA PHE A 218 2.94 -23.20 -40.94
C PHE A 218 4.03 -22.49 -40.09
N ALA A 219 5.32 -22.63 -40.40
CA ALA A 219 6.14 -21.94 -41.42
C ALA A 219 6.71 -20.59 -40.90
N THR A 220 7.99 -20.61 -40.52
CA THR A 220 8.82 -19.50 -40.06
C THR A 220 9.48 -18.81 -41.26
N GLN A 221 9.39 -17.48 -41.38
CA GLN A 221 10.20 -16.68 -42.31
C GLN A 221 11.22 -15.86 -41.53
N THR A 222 12.49 -16.07 -41.84
CA THR A 222 13.66 -15.30 -41.40
C THR A 222 13.96 -14.20 -42.41
N PHE A 223 14.18 -12.96 -41.96
CA PHE A 223 14.76 -11.89 -42.78
C PHE A 223 16.10 -11.44 -42.18
N SER A 224 17.14 -11.46 -43.03
CA SER A 224 18.46 -10.89 -42.78
C SER A 224 18.47 -9.41 -43.13
N VAL A 225 19.23 -8.60 -42.39
CA VAL A 225 19.51 -7.19 -42.73
C VAL A 225 21.01 -6.97 -42.72
N ASP A 226 21.54 -6.58 -43.89
CA ASP A 226 22.90 -6.08 -44.10
C ASP A 226 23.06 -4.67 -43.53
N ILE A 227 24.19 -4.40 -42.87
CA ILE A 227 24.60 -3.07 -42.43
C ILE A 227 25.89 -2.70 -43.16
N SER A 228 25.81 -1.72 -44.07
CA SER A 228 26.96 -0.96 -44.56
C SER A 228 27.11 0.32 -43.74
N THR A 229 28.25 0.48 -43.10
CA THR A 229 28.70 1.73 -42.45
C THR A 229 29.61 2.54 -43.37
N PRO A 230 29.57 3.89 -43.34
CA PRO A 230 30.52 4.72 -44.06
C PRO A 230 31.73 5.09 -43.18
N LEU A 231 32.93 4.88 -43.71
CA LEU A 231 34.04 5.84 -43.87
C LEU A 231 35.27 5.13 -44.44
#